data_AF-A0A9E7K6W8-F1
#
_entry.id   AF-A0A9E7K6W8-F1
#
_cell.length_a   1.000
_cell.length_b   1.000
_cell.length_c   1.000
_cell.angle_alpha   90.00
_cell.angle_beta   90.00
_cell.angle_gamma   90.00
#
_symmetry.space_group_name_H-M   'P 1'
#
loop_
_entity.id
_entity.type
_entity.pdbx_description
1 polymer ?
#
loop_
_entity_poly.entity_id
_entity_poly.type
_entity_poly.pdbx_seq_one_letter_code
_entity_poly.pdbx_strand_id
1 'polypeptide(L)'
;PPRTSSGKPAVAPPTSSPGSSLSSTSPLKSSKAKEKIEEVADANTQVSYSVIDGETASFYKNFTAAMKVEASSGGGSLVKWCVEYEKVNEEIPEPDIIKETAVATFYAYLTKNY
;
A
#
# COMPACT_ATOMS: atom_id res chain seq x y z
N PRO A 1 34.60 -26.00 -18.79
CA PRO A 1 33.48 -25.21 -18.24
C PRO A 1 32.17 -26.00 -18.32
N PRO A 2 31.43 -26.12 -17.21
CA PRO A 2 30.11 -25.48 -17.21
C PRO A 2 29.66 -25.02 -15.81
N ARG A 3 28.88 -23.94 -15.75
CA ARG A 3 27.94 -23.73 -14.65
C ARG A 3 26.53 -23.79 -15.22
N THR A 4 25.82 -24.85 -14.84
CA THR A 4 24.36 -24.90 -14.80
C THR A 4 23.87 -24.05 -13.63
N SER A 5 22.90 -23.17 -13.84
CA SER A 5 22.02 -22.66 -12.77
C SER A 5 20.76 -22.12 -13.44
N SER A 6 19.71 -22.94 -13.50
CA SER A 6 18.62 -23.00 -12.52
C SER A 6 17.61 -21.87 -12.74
N GLY A 7 16.44 -22.26 -13.28
CA GLY A 7 15.30 -21.39 -13.49
C GLY A 7 14.90 -20.66 -12.20
N LYS A 8 14.62 -19.38 -12.32
CA LYS A 8 14.08 -18.53 -11.26
C LYS A 8 12.68 -19.06 -10.90
N PRO A 9 12.33 -19.26 -9.61
CA PRO A 9 10.99 -19.70 -9.24
C PRO A 9 10.01 -18.55 -9.52
N ALA A 10 8.87 -18.89 -10.12
CA ALA A 10 7.76 -17.98 -10.28
C ALA A 10 7.25 -17.57 -8.89
N VAL A 11 7.39 -16.28 -8.56
CA VAL A 11 6.74 -15.70 -7.38
C VAL A 11 5.24 -15.64 -7.69
N ALA A 12 4.46 -16.49 -7.03
CA ALA A 12 3.01 -16.38 -7.04
C ALA A 12 2.58 -15.07 -6.36
N PRO A 13 1.57 -14.35 -6.88
CA PRO A 13 1.05 -13.16 -6.23
C PRO A 13 0.53 -13.51 -4.82
N PRO A 14 0.68 -12.62 -3.83
CA PRO A 14 0.18 -12.87 -2.48
C PRO A 14 -1.35 -12.96 -2.53
N THR A 15 -1.90 -14.17 -2.37
CA THR A 15 -3.33 -14.41 -2.26
C THR A 15 -3.79 -14.02 -0.84
N SER A 16 -4.18 -12.77 -0.61
CA SER A 16 -4.81 -12.35 0.64
C SER A 16 -6.33 -12.56 0.57
N SER A 17 -6.88 -13.27 1.55
CA SER A 17 -8.32 -13.51 1.67
C SER A 17 -9.02 -12.35 2.40
N PRO A 18 -10.29 -12.02 2.06
CA PRO A 18 -11.08 -11.04 2.80
C PRO A 18 -11.15 -11.40 4.28
N GLY A 19 -10.77 -10.46 5.16
CA GLY A 19 -10.73 -10.66 6.62
C GLY A 19 -9.33 -10.85 7.23
N SER A 20 -8.27 -10.82 6.42
CA SER A 20 -6.89 -10.89 6.91
C SER A 20 -6.43 -9.54 7.49
N SER A 21 -5.97 -9.52 8.74
CA SER A 21 -5.34 -8.34 9.35
C SER A 21 -3.88 -8.26 8.90
N LEU A 22 -3.50 -7.21 8.19
CA LEU A 22 -2.11 -6.92 7.84
C LEU A 22 -1.51 -5.99 8.90
N SER A 23 -0.33 -6.30 9.41
CA SER A 23 0.44 -5.41 10.29
C SER A 23 1.70 -4.97 9.55
N SER A 24 1.75 -3.73 9.06
CA SER A 24 2.97 -3.18 8.45
C SER A 24 3.92 -2.65 9.51
N THR A 25 5.17 -3.13 9.53
CA THR A 25 6.23 -2.57 10.40
C THR A 25 7.27 -1.90 9.51
N SER A 26 7.10 -0.60 9.25
CA SER A 26 8.11 0.22 8.57
C SER A 26 9.10 0.82 9.59
N PRO A 27 10.41 0.89 9.30
CA PRO A 27 11.46 1.26 10.27
C PRO A 27 11.57 2.77 10.61
N LEU A 28 10.63 3.62 10.21
CA LEU A 28 10.63 5.06 10.52
C LEU A 28 9.41 5.38 11.39
N LYS A 29 9.64 5.45 12.72
CA LYS A 29 8.64 5.60 13.80
C LYS A 29 7.51 4.57 13.72
N SER A 30 7.55 3.60 14.64
CA SER A 30 6.54 2.55 14.75
C SER A 30 5.20 3.10 15.23
N SER A 31 4.49 3.78 14.35
CA SER A 31 3.06 4.03 14.49
C SER A 31 2.37 2.70 14.22
N LYS A 32 1.86 2.04 15.27
CA LYS A 32 1.07 0.82 15.09
C LYS A 32 -0.30 1.25 14.58
N ALA A 33 -0.61 0.90 13.35
CA ALA A 33 -1.94 1.04 12.78
C ALA A 33 -2.57 -0.35 12.63
N LYS A 34 -3.88 -0.42 12.88
CA LYS A 34 -4.69 -1.59 12.51
C LYS A 34 -5.44 -1.24 11.25
N GLU A 35 -5.25 -2.07 10.23
CA GLU A 35 -5.84 -1.86 8.91
C GLU A 35 -6.86 -2.95 8.62
N LYS A 36 -7.93 -2.58 7.94
CA LYS A 36 -8.93 -3.50 7.40
C LYS A 36 -8.89 -3.43 5.88
N ILE A 37 -8.72 -4.57 5.25
CA ILE A 37 -8.86 -4.70 3.79
C ILE A 37 -10.33 -4.46 3.45
N GLU A 38 -10.60 -3.47 2.61
CA GLU A 38 -11.96 -3.17 2.12
C GLU A 38 -12.21 -3.90 0.81
N GLU A 39 -11.25 -3.85 -0.12
CA GLU A 39 -11.39 -4.47 -1.43
C GLU A 39 -10.05 -5.01 -1.95
N VAL A 40 -10.11 -6.17 -2.59
CA VAL A 40 -9.03 -6.70 -3.44
C VAL A 40 -9.67 -7.08 -4.76
N ALA A 41 -9.34 -6.35 -5.82
CA ALA A 41 -9.85 -6.58 -7.16
C ALA A 41 -8.70 -6.93 -8.09
N ASP A 42 -8.43 -8.24 -8.22
CA ASP A 42 -7.32 -8.77 -9.02
C ASP A 42 -7.44 -8.38 -10.51
N ALA A 43 -8.65 -8.43 -11.05
CA ALA A 43 -8.96 -8.05 -12.44
C ALA A 43 -8.59 -6.58 -12.75
N ASN A 44 -8.65 -5.70 -11.76
CA ASN A 44 -8.31 -4.29 -11.88
C ASN A 44 -6.94 -3.96 -11.25
N THR A 45 -6.23 -4.97 -10.74
CA THR A 45 -5.00 -4.84 -9.94
C THR A 45 -5.13 -3.70 -8.93
N GLN A 46 -6.21 -3.75 -8.16
CA GLN A 46 -6.60 -2.73 -7.20
C GLN A 46 -6.72 -3.33 -5.80
N VAL A 47 -6.27 -2.57 -4.81
CA VAL A 47 -6.44 -2.87 -3.40
C VAL A 47 -6.88 -1.61 -2.66
N SER A 48 -7.82 -1.74 -1.73
CA SER A 48 -8.21 -0.67 -0.82
C SER A 48 -8.26 -1.16 0.63
N TYR A 49 -7.90 -0.28 1.55
CA TYR A 49 -7.87 -0.55 2.96
C TYR A 49 -8.27 0.68 3.76
N SER A 50 -8.87 0.45 4.92
CA SER A 50 -9.19 1.49 5.90
C SER A 50 -8.32 1.35 7.14
N VAL A 51 -7.96 2.47 7.76
CA VAL A 51 -7.28 2.47 9.06
C VAL A 51 -8.35 2.54 10.16
N ILE A 52 -8.43 1.49 10.96
CA ILE A 52 -9.48 1.32 11.98
C ILE A 52 -8.98 1.51 13.42
N ASP A 53 -7.66 1.56 13.63
CA ASP A 53 -7.05 1.84 14.92
C ASP A 53 -5.62 2.38 14.74
N GLY A 54 -5.08 3.03 15.77
CA GLY A 54 -3.74 3.60 15.81
C GLY A 54 -3.70 5.13 15.71
N GLU A 55 -2.50 5.65 15.53
CA GLU A 55 -2.25 7.10 15.51
C GLU A 55 -3.01 7.81 14.39
N THR A 56 -3.04 7.25 13.18
CA THR A 56 -3.82 7.81 12.05
C THR A 56 -5.31 7.89 12.36
N ALA A 57 -5.89 6.86 13.01
CA ALA A 57 -7.29 6.86 13.41
C ALA A 57 -7.61 7.89 14.51
N SER A 58 -6.60 8.43 15.18
CA SER A 58 -6.75 9.52 16.16
C SER A 58 -6.87 10.90 15.48
N PHE A 59 -6.38 11.03 14.25
CA PHE A 59 -6.41 12.27 13.46
C PHE A 59 -7.56 12.32 12.46
N TYR A 60 -8.03 11.16 11.99
CA TYR A 60 -9.07 11.05 10.98
C TYR A 60 -10.18 10.09 11.44
N LYS A 61 -11.44 10.53 11.37
CA LYS A 61 -12.64 9.70 11.68
C LYS A 61 -12.80 8.57 10.68
N ASN A 62 -12.51 8.86 9.42
CA ASN A 62 -12.36 7.85 8.38
C ASN A 62 -11.04 8.11 7.65
N PHE A 63 -10.36 7.04 7.30
CA PHE A 63 -9.15 7.08 6.51
C PHE A 63 -9.11 5.82 5.66
N THR A 64 -9.34 5.98 4.36
CA THR A 64 -9.37 4.91 3.37
C THR A 64 -8.32 5.21 2.31
N ALA A 65 -7.41 4.28 2.09
CA ALA A 65 -6.42 4.34 1.05
C ALA A 65 -6.73 3.30 -0.02
N ALA A 66 -6.65 3.71 -1.29
CA ALA A 66 -6.80 2.84 -2.44
C ALA A 66 -5.60 2.99 -3.36
N MET A 67 -5.12 1.86 -3.86
CA MET A 67 -4.06 1.78 -4.85
C MET A 67 -4.56 0.98 -6.04
N LYS A 68 -4.31 1.49 -7.25
CA LYS A 68 -4.59 0.79 -8.50
C LYS A 68 -3.39 0.85 -9.41
N VAL A 69 -3.03 -0.29 -10.00
CA VAL A 69 -1.96 -0.38 -10.99
C VAL A 69 -2.59 -0.51 -12.37
N GLU A 70 -2.19 0.36 -13.30
CA GLU A 70 -2.67 0.36 -14.68
C GLU A 70 -1.49 0.35 -15.65
N ALA A 71 -1.72 -0.10 -16.89
CA ALA A 71 -0.71 0.03 -17.94
C ALA A 71 -0.55 1.51 -18.32
N SER A 72 0.71 1.95 -18.48
CA SER A 72 1.01 3.29 -18.98
C SER A 72 1.10 3.29 -20.50
N SER A 73 0.63 4.36 -21.15
CA SER A 73 0.65 4.51 -22.61
C SER A 73 2.07 4.54 -23.22
N GLY A 74 3.08 4.88 -22.42
CA GLY A 74 4.49 4.92 -22.83
C GLY A 74 5.28 3.63 -22.55
N GLY A 75 4.60 2.54 -22.18
CA GLY A 75 5.23 1.34 -21.63
C GLY A 75 5.46 1.45 -20.11
N GLY A 76 5.46 0.31 -19.43
CA GLY A 76 5.53 0.23 -17.98
C GLY A 76 4.17 0.33 -17.29
N SER A 77 4.19 0.67 -16.00
CA SER A 77 3.00 0.68 -15.14
C SER A 77 2.82 2.03 -14.47
N LEU A 78 1.58 2.51 -14.40
CA LEU A 78 1.15 3.69 -13.66
C LEU A 78 0.45 3.23 -12.39
N VAL A 79 0.94 3.67 -11.23
CA VAL A 79 0.27 3.42 -9.96
C VAL A 79 -0.50 4.67 -9.57
N LYS A 80 -1.82 4.53 -9.45
CA LYS A 80 -2.73 5.56 -8.94
C LYS A 80 -2.97 5.31 -7.47
N TRP A 81 -2.66 6.31 -6.64
CA TRP A 81 -2.95 6.32 -5.21
C TRP A 81 -4.05 7.33 -4.94
N CYS A 82 -5.04 6.91 -4.15
CA CYS A 82 -6.11 7.77 -3.66
C CYS A 82 -6.25 7.58 -2.15
N VAL A 83 -6.48 8.68 -1.44
CA VAL A 83 -6.77 8.66 0.00
C VAL A 83 -8.02 9.49 0.22
N GLU A 84 -9.04 8.85 0.78
CA GLU A 84 -10.27 9.47 1.25
C GLU A 84 -10.22 9.56 2.77
N TYR A 85 -10.51 10.73 3.31
CA TYR A 85 -10.40 10.96 4.75
C TYR A 85 -11.36 12.03 5.25
N GLU A 86 -11.68 11.95 6.53
CA GLU A 86 -12.44 12.93 7.28
C GLU A 86 -11.66 13.26 8.54
N LYS A 87 -11.26 14.52 8.69
CA LYS A 87 -10.52 14.98 9.87
C LYS A 87 -11.41 14.93 11.12
N VAL A 88 -10.80 14.69 12.28
CA VAL A 88 -11.54 14.82 13.55
C VAL A 88 -11.88 16.27 13.87
N ASN A 89 -11.08 17.23 13.41
CA ASN A 89 -11.32 18.68 13.45
C ASN A 89 -10.45 19.42 12.40
N GLU A 90 -10.63 20.74 12.24
CA GLU A 90 -9.93 21.54 11.23
C GLU A 90 -8.44 21.77 11.51
N GLU A 91 -7.98 21.56 12.75
CA GLU A 91 -6.56 21.74 13.13
C GLU A 91 -5.67 20.60 12.62
N ILE A 92 -6.26 19.47 12.23
CA ILE A 92 -5.52 18.34 11.69
C ILE A 92 -4.98 18.69 10.29
N PRO A 93 -3.67 18.52 10.05
CA PRO A 93 -3.08 18.79 8.74
C PRO A 93 -3.58 17.80 7.67
N GLU A 94 -3.43 18.19 6.41
CA GLU A 94 -3.68 17.27 5.30
C GLU A 94 -2.72 16.08 5.34
N PRO A 95 -3.13 14.88 4.89
CA PRO A 95 -2.33 13.66 4.96
C PRO A 95 -1.20 13.60 3.90
N ASP A 96 -0.68 14.75 3.45
CA ASP A 96 0.28 14.81 2.35
C ASP A 96 1.61 14.14 2.69
N ILE A 97 2.06 14.25 3.94
CA ILE A 97 3.24 13.51 4.45
C ILE A 97 3.02 11.99 4.35
N ILE A 98 1.79 11.51 4.61
CA ILE A 98 1.45 10.08 4.52
C ILE A 98 1.50 9.63 3.07
N LYS A 99 0.99 10.44 2.14
CA LYS A 99 1.07 10.17 0.69
C LYS A 99 2.51 10.11 0.18
N GLU A 100 3.33 11.09 0.52
CA GLU A 100 4.75 11.13 0.11
C GLU A 100 5.53 9.93 0.66
N THR A 101 5.30 9.57 1.92
CA THR A 101 5.94 8.42 2.56
C THR A 101 5.53 7.11 1.90
N ALA A 102 4.26 6.94 1.55
CA ALA A 102 3.76 5.75 0.85
C ALA A 102 4.41 5.60 -0.53
N VAL A 103 4.48 6.69 -1.30
CA VAL A 103 5.15 6.70 -2.61
C VAL A 103 6.63 6.33 -2.47
N ALA A 104 7.36 6.97 -1.57
CA ALA A 104 8.78 6.69 -1.35
C ALA A 104 9.03 5.23 -0.92
N THR A 105 8.19 4.71 -0.02
CA THR A 105 8.29 3.32 0.46
C THR A 105 8.06 2.33 -0.66
N PHE A 106 7.04 2.57 -1.51
CA PHE A 106 6.73 1.70 -2.63
C PHE A 106 7.83 1.71 -3.69
N TYR A 107 8.35 2.89 -4.07
CA TYR A 107 9.49 3.00 -4.97
C TYR A 107 10.74 2.29 -4.42
N ALA A 108 11.05 2.46 -3.14
CA ALA A 108 12.16 1.78 -2.49
C ALA A 108 11.97 0.25 -2.44
N TYR A 109 10.73 -0.22 -2.27
CA TYR A 109 10.42 -1.64 -2.31
C TYR A 109 10.61 -2.22 -3.72
N LEU A 110 10.07 -1.56 -4.75
CA LEU A 110 10.19 -2.04 -6.12
C LEU A 110 11.66 -2.11 -6.57
N THR A 111 12.43 -1.06 -6.33
CA THR A 111 13.85 -0.97 -6.75
C THR A 111 14.79 -1.93 -6.01
N LYS A 112 14.39 -2.43 -4.83
CA LYS A 112 15.15 -3.44 -4.10
C LYS A 112 14.84 -4.87 -4.54
N ASN A 113 13.65 -5.11 -5.08
CA ASN A 113 13.13 -6.47 -5.32
C ASN A 113 12.99 -6.83 -6.81
N TYR A 114 13.12 -5.86 -7.72
CA TYR A 114 13.09 -6.02 -9.17
C TYR A 114 14.26 -5.30 -9.82
#